data_AF-A0A7R9ZJI5-F1
#
_entry.id   AF-A0A7R9ZJI5-F1
#
_cell.length_a   1.000
_cell.length_b   1.000
_cell.length_c   1.000
_cell.angle_alpha   90.00
_cell.angle_beta   90.00
_cell.angle_gamma   90.00
#
_symmetry.space_group_name_H-M   'P 1'
#
loop_
_entity.id
_entity.type
_entity.pdbx_description
1 polymer ?
#
loop_
_entity_poly.entity_id
_entity_poly.type
_entity_poly.pdbx_seq_one_letter_code
_entity_poly.pdbx_strand_id
1 'polypeptide(L)'
;AKEVVFDLRSNPGGLLPGGVETASLFLEANKPVVYIVSNKGVVDAQETFQNGMDTETPLFILVDHNTASAAEVFTAALKENSRATVVGEQTYGKGIIQTIRELSDGNGGVSVTVARYETPQRNDINKSGIAVNTESNVECAKDDALACFPSKLL
;
A
#
# COMPACT_ATOMS: atom_id res chain seq x y z
N ALA A 1 4.44 -13.60 17.20
CA ALA A 1 5.14 -12.46 17.82
C ALA A 1 4.14 -11.73 18.72
N LYS A 2 4.57 -10.79 19.58
CA LYS A 2 3.59 -9.94 20.30
C LYS A 2 3.00 -8.87 19.38
N GLU A 3 3.80 -8.40 18.43
CA GLU A 3 3.47 -7.36 17.45
C GLU A 3 4.31 -7.60 16.18
N VAL A 4 3.93 -7.00 15.05
CA VAL A 4 4.68 -7.04 13.80
C VAL A 4 4.83 -5.63 13.23
N VAL A 5 6.04 -5.31 12.79
CA VAL A 5 6.35 -4.05 12.08
C VAL A 5 6.73 -4.37 10.63
N PHE A 6 6.05 -3.74 9.69
CA PHE A 6 6.43 -3.71 8.28
C PHE A 6 7.22 -2.45 8.00
N ASP A 7 8.52 -2.58 7.73
CA ASP A 7 9.33 -1.47 7.23
C ASP A 7 9.20 -1.38 5.71
N LEU A 8 8.44 -0.40 5.23
CA LEU A 8 8.22 -0.09 3.81
C LEU A 8 8.92 1.21 3.39
N ARG A 9 9.82 1.75 4.22
CA ARG A 9 10.65 2.89 3.81
C ARG A 9 11.39 2.55 2.54
N SER A 10 11.38 3.47 1.58
CA SER A 10 12.06 3.33 0.30
C SER A 10 11.60 2.12 -0.53
N ASN A 11 10.38 1.62 -0.29
CA ASN A 11 9.76 0.57 -1.11
C ASN A 11 8.93 1.20 -2.24
N PRO A 12 9.41 1.20 -3.50
CA PRO A 12 8.71 1.84 -4.62
C PRO A 12 7.49 1.03 -5.13
N GLY A 13 7.16 -0.07 -4.46
CA GLY A 13 6.13 -1.01 -4.83
C GLY A 13 6.66 -2.15 -5.70
N GLY A 14 5.76 -2.71 -6.50
CA GLY A 14 6.02 -3.90 -7.29
C GLY A 14 4.75 -4.35 -7.99
N LEU A 15 4.55 -5.66 -8.10
CA LEU A 15 3.33 -6.22 -8.67
C LEU A 15 2.15 -6.01 -7.72
N LEU A 16 1.03 -5.51 -8.24
CA LEU A 16 -0.20 -5.30 -7.48
C LEU A 16 -0.66 -6.56 -6.72
N PRO A 17 -0.68 -7.78 -7.32
CA PRO A 17 -1.06 -8.98 -6.59
C PRO A 17 -0.24 -9.20 -5.33
N GLY A 18 1.06 -8.89 -5.34
CA GLY A 18 1.91 -9.03 -4.15
C GLY A 18 1.46 -8.13 -3.00
N GLY A 19 1.06 -6.88 -3.28
CA GLY A 19 0.51 -5.99 -2.25
C GLY A 19 -0.85 -6.46 -1.74
N VAL A 20 -1.73 -6.90 -2.64
CA VAL A 20 -3.09 -7.36 -2.32
C VAL A 20 -3.07 -8.65 -1.50
N GLU A 21 -2.35 -9.66 -1.97
CA GLU A 21 -2.26 -10.97 -1.32
C GLU A 21 -1.60 -10.85 0.06
N THR A 22 -0.53 -10.07 0.19
CA THR A 22 0.14 -9.85 1.48
C THR A 22 -0.77 -9.13 2.47
N ALA A 23 -1.51 -8.10 2.05
CA ALA A 23 -2.48 -7.42 2.92
C ALA A 23 -3.60 -8.38 3.36
N SER A 24 -4.03 -9.26 2.45
CA SER A 24 -5.11 -10.22 2.69
C SER A 24 -4.76 -11.24 3.79
N LEU A 25 -3.47 -11.52 4.03
CA LEU A 25 -3.03 -12.38 5.14
C LEU A 25 -3.40 -11.83 6.51
N PHE A 26 -3.69 -10.53 6.63
CA PHE A 26 -3.94 -9.86 7.90
C PHE A 26 -5.37 -9.34 8.06
N LEU A 27 -6.23 -9.54 7.06
CA LEU A 27 -7.61 -9.05 7.07
C LEU A 27 -8.59 -10.19 7.31
N GLU A 28 -9.70 -9.89 7.99
CA GLU A 28 -10.85 -10.80 8.08
C GLU A 28 -11.46 -11.01 6.69
N ALA A 29 -12.36 -11.98 6.56
CA ALA A 29 -13.14 -12.19 5.35
C ALA A 29 -14.02 -10.96 5.01
N ASN A 30 -14.29 -10.78 3.72
CA ASN A 30 -15.15 -9.74 3.14
C ASN A 30 -14.66 -8.31 3.43
N LYS A 31 -13.34 -8.09 3.47
CA LYS A 31 -12.73 -6.77 3.61
C LYS A 31 -12.23 -6.28 2.26
N PRO A 32 -12.57 -5.05 1.85
CA PRO A 32 -12.03 -4.45 0.63
C PRO A 32 -10.53 -4.18 0.78
N VAL A 33 -9.77 -4.43 -0.28
CA VAL A 33 -8.31 -4.21 -0.35
C VAL A 33 -8.00 -3.04 -1.27
N VAL A 34 -8.52 -3.05 -2.51
CA VAL A 34 -8.29 -1.99 -3.50
C VAL A 34 -9.34 -2.05 -4.60
N TYR A 35 -9.66 -0.89 -5.18
CA TYR A 35 -10.47 -0.78 -6.39
C TYR A 35 -9.61 -0.32 -7.56
N ILE A 36 -9.82 -0.90 -8.73
CA ILE A 36 -9.19 -0.45 -9.98
C ILE A 36 -10.24 0.31 -10.78
N VAL A 37 -9.94 1.58 -11.04
CA VAL A 37 -10.90 2.50 -11.68
C VAL A 37 -10.31 3.06 -12.96
N SER A 38 -11.03 2.82 -14.06
CA SER A 38 -10.70 3.36 -15.39
C SER A 38 -11.58 4.58 -15.71
N ASN A 39 -11.44 5.13 -16.91
CA ASN A 39 -12.35 6.15 -17.43
C ASN A 39 -13.79 5.65 -17.65
N LYS A 40 -14.03 4.33 -17.59
CA LYS A 40 -15.37 3.71 -17.69
C LYS A 40 -15.98 3.39 -16.33
N GLY A 41 -15.33 3.77 -15.23
CA GLY A 41 -15.74 3.41 -13.87
C GLY A 41 -14.90 2.29 -13.28
N VAL A 42 -15.41 1.67 -12.21
CA VAL A 42 -14.74 0.54 -11.53
C VAL A 42 -14.69 -0.64 -12.48
N VAL A 43 -13.49 -1.13 -12.76
CA VAL A 43 -13.26 -2.29 -13.64
C VAL A 43 -12.85 -3.53 -12.88
N ASP A 44 -12.38 -3.37 -11.64
CA ASP A 44 -12.05 -4.47 -10.75
C ASP A 44 -12.12 -4.00 -9.28
N ALA A 45 -12.41 -4.94 -8.38
CA ALA A 45 -12.44 -4.75 -6.94
C ALA A 45 -11.84 -5.98 -6.27
N GLN A 46 -10.79 -5.77 -5.49
CA GLN A 46 -10.10 -6.83 -4.77
C GLN A 46 -10.55 -6.80 -3.31
N GLU A 47 -11.01 -7.93 -2.81
CA GLU A 47 -11.46 -8.13 -1.44
C GLU A 47 -11.04 -9.51 -0.92
N THR A 48 -10.98 -9.65 0.40
CA THR A 48 -10.73 -10.95 1.03
C THR A 48 -11.99 -11.82 0.99
N PHE A 49 -11.85 -13.10 0.63
CA PHE A 49 -12.98 -14.05 0.64
C PHE A 49 -13.07 -14.87 1.92
N GLN A 50 -11.94 -15.04 2.60
CA GLN A 50 -11.81 -15.79 3.85
C GLN A 50 -10.91 -15.02 4.81
N ASN A 51 -10.91 -15.42 6.07
CA ASN A 51 -10.00 -14.84 7.05
C ASN A 51 -8.55 -15.09 6.64
N GLY A 52 -7.72 -14.07 6.78
CA GLY A 52 -6.28 -14.16 6.69
C GLY A 52 -5.69 -15.05 7.79
N MET A 53 -4.39 -15.32 7.67
CA MET A 53 -3.67 -16.16 8.63
C MET A 53 -3.52 -15.50 10.00
N ASP A 54 -3.41 -14.18 10.06
CA ASP A 54 -3.23 -13.43 11.32
C ASP A 54 -4.01 -12.11 11.32
N THR A 55 -5.25 -12.18 11.76
CA THR A 55 -6.16 -11.04 11.81
C THR A 55 -6.10 -10.28 13.14
N GLU A 56 -5.28 -10.71 14.10
CA GLU A 56 -5.35 -10.22 15.49
C GLU A 56 -4.06 -9.57 16.00
N THR A 57 -2.88 -10.05 15.59
CA THR A 57 -1.60 -9.52 16.10
C THR A 57 -1.48 -8.02 15.79
N PRO A 58 -1.17 -7.14 16.75
CA PRO A 58 -0.97 -5.71 16.47
C PRO A 58 0.03 -5.48 15.33
N LEU A 59 -0.36 -4.65 14.35
CA LEU A 59 0.46 -4.33 13.18
C LEU A 59 0.81 -2.86 13.13
N PHE A 60 2.06 -2.60 12.78
CA PHE A 60 2.55 -1.28 12.46
C PHE A 60 3.20 -1.28 11.08
N ILE A 61 3.07 -0.16 10.37
CA ILE A 61 3.70 0.02 9.06
C ILE A 61 4.51 1.30 9.12
N LEU A 62 5.82 1.19 8.92
CA LEU A 62 6.72 2.32 8.79
C LEU A 62 6.87 2.67 7.32
N VAL A 63 6.59 3.91 6.95
CA VAL A 63 6.62 4.41 5.57
C VAL A 63 7.40 5.71 5.44
N ASP A 64 7.87 6.01 4.24
CA ASP A 64 8.46 7.30 3.89
C ASP A 64 7.90 7.84 2.56
N HIS A 65 8.36 9.01 2.13
CA HIS A 65 7.98 9.61 0.85
C HIS A 65 8.34 8.77 -0.39
N ASN A 66 9.17 7.73 -0.25
CA ASN A 66 9.55 6.82 -1.33
C ASN A 66 8.70 5.54 -1.35
N THR A 67 7.87 5.31 -0.33
CA THR A 67 6.86 4.25 -0.34
C THR A 67 5.85 4.54 -1.46
N ALA A 68 5.72 3.64 -2.45
CA ALA A 68 4.92 3.91 -3.64
C ALA A 68 4.12 2.69 -4.16
N SER A 69 3.09 2.95 -4.95
CA SER A 69 2.40 1.94 -5.79
C SER A 69 1.83 0.77 -4.99
N ALA A 70 2.20 -0.48 -5.30
CA ALA A 70 1.70 -1.65 -4.58
C ALA A 70 1.96 -1.60 -3.05
N ALA A 71 3.03 -0.93 -2.61
CA ALA A 71 3.28 -0.71 -1.19
C ALA A 71 2.23 0.25 -0.58
N GLU A 72 1.80 1.26 -1.32
CA GLU A 72 0.70 2.16 -0.89
C GLU A 72 -0.64 1.44 -0.84
N VAL A 73 -0.88 0.50 -1.77
CA VAL A 73 -2.08 -0.35 -1.74
C VAL A 73 -2.10 -1.22 -0.48
N PHE A 74 -0.98 -1.87 -0.16
CA PHE A 74 -0.85 -2.65 1.08
C PHE A 74 -1.09 -1.76 2.33
N THR A 75 -0.45 -0.60 2.39
CA THR A 75 -0.60 0.35 3.50
C THR A 75 -2.06 0.83 3.64
N ALA A 76 -2.69 1.23 2.54
CA ALA A 76 -4.08 1.69 2.54
C ALA A 76 -5.04 0.57 2.97
N ALA A 77 -4.86 -0.65 2.43
CA ALA A 77 -5.69 -1.80 2.75
C ALA A 77 -5.70 -2.08 4.26
N LEU A 78 -4.54 -2.10 4.90
CA LEU A 78 -4.46 -2.38 6.34
C LEU A 78 -4.87 -1.17 7.19
N LYS A 79 -4.48 0.06 6.81
CA LYS A 79 -4.83 1.27 7.55
C LYS A 79 -6.34 1.51 7.55
N GLU A 80 -6.97 1.48 6.39
CA GLU A 80 -8.37 1.87 6.24
C GLU A 80 -9.36 0.79 6.71
N ASN A 81 -8.91 -0.45 6.84
CA ASN A 81 -9.62 -1.51 7.54
C ASN A 81 -9.33 -1.52 9.07
N SER A 82 -8.70 -0.47 9.61
CA SER A 82 -8.34 -0.35 11.03
C SER A 82 -7.47 -1.49 11.55
N ARG A 83 -6.66 -2.10 10.67
CA ARG A 83 -5.87 -3.29 10.97
C ARG A 83 -4.43 -2.96 11.36
N ALA A 84 -3.88 -1.85 10.87
CA ALA A 84 -2.52 -1.42 11.18
C ALA A 84 -2.44 0.09 11.47
N THR A 85 -1.51 0.45 12.36
CA THR A 85 -1.11 1.85 12.60
C THR A 85 0.04 2.22 11.69
N VAL A 86 -0.13 3.25 10.87
CA VAL A 86 0.88 3.74 9.93
C VAL A 86 1.69 4.87 10.57
N VAL A 87 3.01 4.74 10.53
CA VAL A 87 3.98 5.63 11.18
C VAL A 87 4.99 6.10 10.14
N GLY A 88 5.47 7.34 10.25
CA GLY A 88 6.50 7.87 9.34
C GLY A 88 6.07 9.15 8.64
N GLU A 89 6.27 9.20 7.33
CA GLU A 89 5.93 10.33 6.47
C GLU A 89 4.84 9.96 5.46
N GLN A 90 4.19 10.96 4.87
CA GLN A 90 3.26 10.74 3.77
C GLN A 90 3.95 10.01 2.59
N THR A 91 3.28 9.01 2.03
CA THR A 91 3.82 8.20 0.92
C THR A 91 3.81 8.96 -0.42
N TYR A 92 4.44 8.38 -1.44
CA TYR A 92 4.72 9.05 -2.72
C TYR A 92 3.47 9.51 -3.51
N GLY A 93 2.39 8.74 -3.48
CA GLY A 93 1.18 9.00 -4.25
C GLY A 93 1.20 8.45 -5.67
N LYS A 94 1.74 7.25 -5.90
CA LYS A 94 1.67 6.60 -7.22
C LYS A 94 0.39 5.77 -7.32
N GLY A 95 -0.74 6.48 -7.43
CA GLY A 95 -2.08 5.90 -7.56
C GLY A 95 -2.47 5.45 -8.97
N ILE A 96 -1.54 5.32 -9.91
CA ILE A 96 -1.83 5.03 -11.32
C ILE A 96 -1.31 3.66 -11.76
N ILE A 97 -2.06 3.02 -12.65
CA ILE A 97 -1.71 1.77 -13.31
C ILE A 97 -1.27 2.08 -14.74
N GLN A 98 -0.07 1.63 -15.08
CA GLN A 98 0.49 1.80 -16.40
C GLN A 98 0.66 0.43 -17.07
N THR A 99 0.40 0.38 -18.38
CA THR A 99 0.69 -0.77 -19.23
C THR A 99 1.66 -0.36 -20.32
N ILE A 100 2.53 -1.29 -20.74
CA ILE A 100 3.42 -1.07 -21.86
C ILE A 100 2.68 -1.46 -23.14
N ARG A 101 2.60 -0.53 -24.09
CA ARG A 101 2.12 -0.79 -25.45
C ARG A 101 3.34 -0.84 -26.36
N GLU A 102 3.57 -1.99 -26.98
CA GLU A 102 4.66 -2.17 -27.95
C GLU A 102 4.40 -1.33 -29.20
N LEU A 103 5.47 -0.77 -29.77
CA LEU A 103 5.43 -0.07 -31.04
C LEU A 103 5.33 -1.08 -32.20
N SER A 104 4.73 -0.65 -33.30
CA SER A 104 4.41 -1.50 -34.46
C SER A 104 5.61 -2.20 -35.09
N ASP A 105 6.80 -1.62 -34.92
CA ASP A 105 8.08 -2.13 -35.45
C ASP A 105 8.84 -2.99 -34.44
N GLY A 106 8.31 -3.18 -33.23
CA GLY A 106 8.92 -3.96 -32.15
C GLY A 106 10.14 -3.32 -31.50
N ASN A 107 10.54 -2.10 -31.92
CA ASN A 107 11.78 -1.47 -31.48
C ASN A 107 11.62 -0.62 -30.21
N GLY A 108 10.49 -0.74 -29.52
CA GLY A 108 10.24 -0.04 -28.28
C GLY A 108 8.82 -0.21 -27.77
N GLY A 109 8.53 0.48 -26.68
CA GLY A 109 7.19 0.51 -26.09
C GLY A 109 6.92 1.84 -25.41
N VAL A 110 5.63 2.15 -25.27
CA VAL A 110 5.14 3.34 -24.57
C VAL A 110 4.43 2.90 -23.31
N SER A 111 4.81 3.49 -22.18
CA SER A 111 4.09 3.33 -20.92
C SER A 111 2.86 4.23 -20.93
N VAL A 112 1.67 3.62 -20.90
CA VAL A 112 0.38 4.32 -20.96
C VAL A 112 -0.38 4.08 -19.67
N THR A 113 -0.79 5.17 -19.00
CA THR A 113 -1.69 5.10 -17.85
C THR A 113 -3.08 4.66 -18.31
N VAL A 114 -3.60 3.58 -17.73
CA VAL A 114 -4.88 2.97 -18.14
C VAL A 114 -5.93 2.97 -17.04
N ALA A 115 -5.52 3.09 -15.78
CA ALA A 115 -6.41 3.10 -14.63
C ALA A 115 -5.72 3.76 -13.44
N ARG A 116 -6.48 3.93 -12.36
CA ARG A 116 -5.98 4.35 -11.04
C ARG A 116 -6.43 3.37 -9.96
N TYR A 117 -5.72 3.39 -8.85
CA TYR A 117 -6.13 2.76 -7.60
C TYR A 117 -7.04 3.70 -6.82
N GLU A 118 -8.12 3.16 -6.29
CA GLU A 118 -8.86 3.77 -5.18
C GLU A 118 -8.72 2.86 -3.95
N THR A 119 -8.52 3.47 -2.77
CA THR A 119 -8.37 2.75 -1.50
C THR A 119 -9.68 2.06 -1.06
N PRO A 120 -9.69 1.23 0.00
CA PRO A 120 -10.92 0.67 0.57
C PRO A 120 -12.04 1.70 0.82
N GLN A 121 -11.70 2.91 1.24
CA GLN A 121 -12.63 4.02 1.46
C GLN A 121 -12.91 4.87 0.21
N ARG A 122 -12.47 4.40 -0.97
CA ARG A 122 -12.65 5.05 -2.28
C ARG A 122 -11.85 6.35 -2.49
N ASN A 123 -10.74 6.51 -1.77
CA ASN A 123 -9.86 7.66 -1.94
C ASN A 123 -8.94 7.46 -3.16
N ASP A 124 -8.79 8.48 -4.01
CA ASP A 124 -7.74 8.52 -5.04
C ASP A 124 -6.43 8.99 -4.40
N ILE A 125 -5.41 8.14 -4.46
CA ILE A 125 -4.10 8.38 -3.84
C ILE A 125 -3.11 9.01 -4.82
N ASN A 126 -3.47 9.19 -6.10
CA ASN A 126 -2.57 9.73 -7.09
C ASN A 126 -2.16 11.17 -6.75
N LYS A 127 -0.84 11.40 -6.64
CA LYS A 127 -0.19 12.65 -6.17
C LYS A 127 -0.46 13.05 -4.71
N SER A 128 -1.30 12.28 -4.01
CA SER A 128 -1.67 12.56 -2.61
C SER A 128 -1.03 11.57 -1.64
N GLY A 129 -0.79 10.32 -2.06
CA GLY A 129 -0.27 9.29 -1.19
C GLY A 129 -1.21 8.90 -0.05
N ILE A 130 -0.67 8.18 0.92
CA ILE A 130 -1.33 7.72 2.14
C ILE A 130 -0.80 8.57 3.29
N ALA A 131 -1.69 9.33 3.93
CA ALA A 131 -1.36 10.02 5.17
C ALA A 131 -1.11 9.01 6.30
N VAL A 132 -0.18 9.31 7.20
CA VAL A 132 0.14 8.45 8.34
C VAL A 132 -0.81 8.68 9.52
N ASN A 133 -0.90 7.71 10.43
CA ASN A 133 -1.58 7.90 11.71
C ASN A 133 -0.69 8.67 12.70
N THR A 134 0.63 8.51 12.61
CA THR A 134 1.60 9.17 13.49
C THR A 134 2.83 9.57 12.70
N GLU A 135 3.13 10.87 12.68
CA GLU A 135 4.35 11.37 12.07
C GLU A 135 5.58 10.97 12.91
N SER A 136 6.68 10.65 12.22
CA SER A 136 7.95 10.34 12.89
C SER A 136 9.13 10.66 11.98
N ASN A 137 10.33 10.81 12.57
CA ASN A 137 11.55 10.92 11.80
C ASN A 137 11.92 9.54 11.22
N VAL A 138 11.94 9.44 9.89
CA VAL A 138 12.21 8.18 9.17
C VAL A 138 13.71 7.91 8.95
N GLU A 139 14.58 8.83 9.37
CA GLU A 139 16.05 8.72 9.34
C GLU A 139 16.59 7.88 10.51
N CYS A 140 16.16 6.62 10.60
CA CYS A 140 16.77 5.59 11.45
C CYS A 140 17.46 4.52 10.60
N ALA A 141 18.33 3.72 11.24
CA ALA A 141 19.05 2.66 10.54
C ALA A 141 18.09 1.64 9.90
N LYS A 142 18.47 1.05 8.77
CA LYS A 142 17.63 0.08 8.05
C LYS A 142 17.42 -1.22 8.84
N ASP A 143 18.39 -1.58 9.67
CA ASP A 143 18.36 -2.74 10.56
C ASP A 143 17.75 -2.43 11.94
N ASP A 144 17.35 -1.18 12.19
CA ASP A 144 16.70 -0.74 13.42
C ASP A 144 15.51 0.17 13.12
N ALA A 145 14.48 -0.40 12.49
CA ALA A 145 13.24 0.31 12.19
C ALA A 145 12.53 0.83 13.46
N LEU A 146 12.70 0.17 14.60
CA LEU A 146 12.06 0.54 15.86
C LEU A 146 12.57 1.88 16.40
N ALA A 147 13.79 2.29 16.06
CA ALA A 147 14.31 3.60 16.41
C ALA A 147 13.55 4.77 15.76
N CYS A 148 12.83 4.54 14.66
CA CYS A 148 11.93 5.54 14.06
C CYS A 148 10.60 5.66 14.81
N PHE A 149 10.23 4.71 15.68
CA PHE A 149 8.94 4.72 16.34
C PHE A 149 8.94 5.62 17.58
N PRO A 150 7.89 6.43 17.80
CA PRO A 150 7.73 7.16 19.05
C PRO A 150 7.65 6.20 20.23
N SER A 151 8.35 6.51 21.33
CA SER A 151 8.52 5.62 22.50
C SER A 151 7.22 5.25 23.24
N LYS A 152 6.07 5.81 22.86
CA LYS A 152 4.75 5.55 23.44
C LYS A 152 3.86 4.66 22.57
N LEU A 153 4.33 4.30 21.37
CA LEU A 153 3.54 3.57 20.38
C LEU A 153 3.78 2.06 20.43
N LEU A 154 4.92 1.65 20.98
CA LEU A 154 5.37 0.26 21.17
C LEU A 154 5.46 -0.06 22.66
#